data_AF-A0A7K1ZNU7-F1
#
_entry.id   AF-A0A7K1ZNU7-F1
#
_cell.length_a   1.000
_cell.length_b   1.000
_cell.length_c   1.000
_cell.angle_alpha   90.00
_cell.angle_beta   90.00
_cell.angle_gamma   90.00
#
_symmetry.space_group_name_H-M   'P 1'
#
loop_
_entity.id
_entity.type
_entity.pdbx_description
1 polymer ?
#
loop_
_entity_poly.entity_id
_entity_poly.type
_entity_poly.pdbx_seq_one_letter_code
_entity_poly.pdbx_strand_id
1 'polypeptide(L)'
;MPRLMRFFSPIDMAGFLCLLAYGLLSWITRSSGDPSLHLFLGLSVCTAAVTFILYAYHRRHPDKKLSVTRLIIWAVVFRICGLIGGPFYEDDFYRYLWDAFRFIQDGTPYGLPPEAFFDDVSVPDQFQRILDGINYPELPTIYGPVTQLVFLGGYGISPGCVTALQALMLVFDLMTIGLLLRLAPARLVLLYAWSPLVIKEVAFTAHPDGVAVFLVLVAVFLAQRDRNYGAAIFLALAVSAKILAVLVVPFILVRARLRVWGLFFGVLAIIYLPFVLQGSTDLQTLLVFTREWEFNA
;
A
#
# COMPACT_ATOMS: atom_id res chain seq x y z
N MET A 1 -42.46 -6.19 -23.99
CA MET A 1 -41.60 -6.46 -22.81
C MET A 1 -40.34 -5.55 -22.82
N PRO A 2 -40.44 -4.20 -22.68
CA PRO A 2 -39.27 -3.31 -22.87
C PRO A 2 -38.84 -2.48 -21.64
N ARG A 3 -39.38 -2.74 -20.43
CA ARG A 3 -39.09 -1.92 -19.22
C ARG A 3 -37.96 -2.45 -18.32
N LEU A 4 -37.47 -3.67 -18.50
CA LEU A 4 -36.42 -4.25 -17.63
C LEU A 4 -34.98 -3.87 -18.00
N MET A 5 -34.71 -3.37 -19.21
CA MET A 5 -33.33 -3.07 -19.67
C MET A 5 -32.82 -1.66 -19.29
N ARG A 6 -33.53 -0.91 -18.44
CA ARG A 6 -33.10 0.41 -17.95
C ARG A 6 -32.25 0.37 -16.67
N PHE A 7 -31.92 -0.80 -16.14
CA PHE A 7 -31.47 -0.94 -14.75
C PHE A 7 -29.96 -0.88 -14.48
N PHE A 8 -29.08 -1.04 -15.47
CA PHE A 8 -27.63 -0.97 -15.22
C PHE A 8 -26.96 0.12 -16.04
N SER A 9 -26.35 1.07 -15.35
CA SER A 9 -25.43 1.99 -16.02
C SER A 9 -24.17 1.24 -16.45
N PRO A 10 -23.42 1.75 -17.45
CA PRO A 10 -22.17 1.11 -17.87
C PRO A 10 -21.18 0.85 -16.73
N ILE A 11 -21.10 1.78 -15.76
CA ILE A 11 -20.26 1.60 -14.57
C ILE A 11 -20.77 0.46 -13.67
N ASP A 12 -22.07 0.27 -13.49
CA ASP A 12 -22.58 -0.79 -12.61
C ASP A 12 -22.40 -2.18 -13.24
N MET A 13 -22.54 -2.27 -14.56
CA MET A 13 -22.27 -3.51 -15.29
C MET A 13 -20.78 -3.87 -15.23
N ALA A 14 -19.90 -2.90 -15.49
CA ALA A 14 -18.46 -3.08 -15.35
C ALA A 14 -18.08 -3.46 -13.91
N GLY A 15 -18.69 -2.79 -12.92
CA GLY A 15 -18.44 -3.02 -11.51
C GLY A 15 -18.83 -4.42 -11.08
N PHE A 16 -19.99 -4.91 -11.53
CA PHE A 16 -20.45 -6.26 -11.25
C PHE A 16 -19.51 -7.33 -11.84
N LEU A 17 -19.03 -7.14 -13.08
CA LEU A 17 -18.05 -8.06 -13.69
C LEU A 17 -16.75 -8.12 -12.90
N CYS A 18 -16.25 -6.97 -12.45
CA CYS A 18 -15.07 -6.90 -11.58
C CYS A 18 -15.32 -7.57 -10.22
N LEU A 19 -16.50 -7.38 -9.62
CA LEU A 19 -16.88 -8.02 -8.36
C LEU A 19 -16.87 -9.54 -8.49
N LEU A 20 -17.37 -10.12 -9.58
CA LEU A 20 -17.32 -11.58 -9.77
C LEU A 20 -15.87 -12.11 -9.76
N ALA A 21 -14.95 -11.39 -10.41
CA ALA A 21 -13.53 -11.75 -10.42
C ALA A 21 -12.88 -11.64 -9.03
N TYR A 22 -13.05 -10.50 -8.34
CA TYR A 22 -12.46 -10.31 -7.01
C TYR A 22 -13.14 -11.18 -5.93
N GLY A 23 -14.44 -11.43 -6.07
CA GLY A 23 -15.18 -12.36 -5.21
C GLY A 23 -14.69 -13.80 -5.38
N LEU A 24 -14.40 -14.24 -6.61
CA LEU A 24 -13.80 -15.54 -6.87
C LEU A 24 -12.40 -15.65 -6.25
N LEU A 25 -11.54 -14.63 -6.40
CA LEU A 25 -10.23 -14.60 -5.75
C LEU A 25 -10.34 -14.64 -4.22
N SER A 26 -11.25 -13.85 -3.65
CA SER A 26 -11.54 -13.83 -2.21
C SER A 26 -11.98 -15.21 -1.71
N TRP A 27 -12.84 -15.90 -2.47
CA TRP A 27 -13.29 -17.24 -2.12
C TRP A 27 -12.15 -18.28 -2.18
N ILE A 28 -11.37 -18.29 -3.26
CA ILE A 28 -10.26 -19.25 -3.43
C ILE A 28 -9.20 -19.08 -2.33
N THR A 29 -8.79 -17.84 -2.06
CA THR A 29 -7.79 -17.53 -1.01
C THR A 29 -8.23 -17.98 0.37
N ARG A 30 -9.54 -18.05 0.62
CA ARG A 30 -10.10 -18.58 1.87
C ARG A 30 -10.28 -20.09 1.90
N SER A 31 -10.58 -20.73 0.77
CA SER A 31 -10.92 -22.15 0.72
C SER A 31 -9.73 -23.06 0.47
N SER A 32 -8.80 -22.61 -0.39
CA SER A 32 -7.84 -23.48 -1.05
C SER A 32 -6.40 -22.94 -1.03
N GLY A 33 -6.17 -21.76 -0.45
CA GLY A 33 -4.89 -21.05 -0.49
C GLY A 33 -4.69 -20.28 -1.78
N ASP A 34 -3.50 -20.31 -2.35
CA ASP A 34 -3.17 -19.49 -3.52
C ASP A 34 -3.96 -19.91 -4.78
N PRO A 35 -4.59 -18.95 -5.50
CA PRO A 35 -5.20 -19.24 -6.79
C PRO A 35 -4.13 -19.65 -7.80
N SER A 36 -4.48 -20.45 -8.81
CA SER A 36 -3.52 -20.77 -9.87
C SER A 36 -3.08 -19.50 -10.62
N LEU A 37 -1.80 -19.44 -10.98
CA LEU A 37 -1.21 -18.24 -11.59
C LEU A 37 -1.95 -17.80 -12.86
N HIS A 38 -2.31 -18.75 -13.72
CA HIS A 38 -3.05 -18.48 -14.95
C HIS A 38 -4.46 -17.95 -14.68
N LEU A 39 -5.13 -18.40 -13.62
CA LEU A 39 -6.44 -17.90 -13.22
C LEU A 39 -6.31 -16.46 -12.70
N PHE A 40 -5.37 -16.22 -11.79
CA PHE A 40 -5.12 -14.88 -11.26
C PHE A 40 -4.78 -13.88 -12.38
N LEU A 41 -3.85 -14.24 -13.28
CA LEU A 41 -3.48 -13.39 -14.40
C LEU A 41 -4.65 -13.18 -15.37
N GLY A 42 -5.42 -14.24 -15.68
CA GLY A 42 -6.61 -14.14 -16.52
C GLY A 42 -7.66 -13.18 -15.94
N LEU A 43 -7.98 -13.31 -14.65
CA LEU A 43 -8.91 -12.42 -13.96
C LEU A 43 -8.38 -10.98 -13.88
N SER A 44 -7.08 -10.80 -13.67
CA SER A 44 -6.43 -9.49 -13.64
C SER A 44 -6.49 -8.80 -15.01
N VAL A 45 -6.20 -9.51 -16.09
CA VAL A 45 -6.32 -8.96 -17.46
C VAL A 45 -7.77 -8.63 -17.78
N CYS A 46 -8.72 -9.52 -17.44
CA CYS A 46 -10.15 -9.27 -17.66
C CYS A 46 -10.64 -8.02 -16.93
N THR A 47 -10.30 -7.86 -15.64
CA THR A 47 -10.71 -6.69 -14.84
C THR A 47 -10.01 -5.40 -15.29
N ALA A 48 -8.74 -5.48 -15.69
CA ALA A 48 -8.03 -4.36 -16.32
C ALA A 48 -8.70 -3.94 -17.64
N ALA A 49 -9.07 -4.90 -18.49
CA ALA A 49 -9.75 -4.65 -19.76
C ALA A 49 -11.11 -3.99 -19.55
N VAL A 50 -11.93 -4.50 -18.61
CA VAL A 50 -13.22 -3.90 -18.23
C VAL A 50 -13.03 -2.44 -17.76
N THR A 51 -12.05 -2.19 -16.90
CA THR A 51 -11.72 -0.85 -16.40
C THR A 51 -11.28 0.09 -17.53
N PHE A 52 -10.43 -0.40 -18.44
CA PHE A 52 -9.95 0.39 -19.57
C PHE A 52 -11.05 0.68 -20.60
N ILE A 53 -11.94 -0.28 -20.86
CA ILE A 53 -13.11 -0.09 -21.73
C ILE A 53 -14.02 0.99 -21.15
N LEU A 54 -14.31 0.94 -19.84
CA LEU A 54 -15.12 1.95 -19.16
C LEU A 54 -14.45 3.34 -19.22
N TYR A 55 -13.14 3.41 -19.00
CA TYR A 55 -12.36 4.63 -19.19
C TYR A 55 -12.47 5.17 -20.62
N ALA A 56 -12.25 4.32 -21.63
CA ALA A 56 -12.30 4.70 -23.03
C ALA A 56 -13.70 5.17 -23.46
N TYR A 57 -14.76 4.55 -22.93
CA TYR A 57 -16.14 4.98 -23.13
C TYR A 57 -16.36 6.42 -22.64
N HIS A 58 -15.99 6.72 -21.38
CA HIS A 58 -16.16 8.06 -20.81
C HIS A 58 -15.19 9.09 -21.39
N ARG A 59 -14.07 8.66 -21.97
CA ARG A 59 -13.18 9.53 -22.74
C ARG A 59 -13.79 9.94 -24.09
N ARG A 60 -14.48 9.02 -24.78
CA ARG A 60 -15.13 9.27 -26.07
C ARG A 60 -16.45 10.04 -25.95
N HIS A 61 -17.11 9.94 -24.79
CA HIS A 61 -18.39 10.61 -24.50
C HIS A 61 -18.26 11.58 -23.32
N PRO A 62 -17.61 12.74 -23.50
CA PRO A 62 -17.35 13.70 -22.41
C PRO A 62 -18.64 14.33 -21.82
N ASP A 63 -19.73 14.32 -22.57
CA ASP A 63 -21.09 14.68 -22.17
C ASP A 63 -21.65 13.72 -21.11
N LYS A 64 -21.24 12.44 -21.14
CA LYS A 64 -21.63 11.42 -20.18
C LYS A 64 -20.63 11.34 -19.04
N LYS A 65 -20.78 12.23 -18.05
CA LYS A 65 -19.91 12.26 -16.86
C LYS A 65 -19.99 10.94 -16.06
N LEU A 66 -18.83 10.43 -15.65
CA LEU A 66 -18.73 9.29 -14.75
C LEU A 66 -19.26 9.68 -13.36
N SER A 67 -20.14 8.86 -12.79
CA SER A 67 -20.63 9.06 -11.43
C SER A 67 -19.53 8.77 -10.41
N VAL A 68 -19.08 9.79 -9.69
CA VAL A 68 -18.07 9.67 -8.62
C VAL A 68 -18.57 8.77 -7.50
N THR A 69 -19.84 8.90 -7.11
CA THR A 69 -20.45 8.07 -6.06
C THR A 69 -20.37 6.58 -6.43
N ARG A 70 -20.75 6.21 -7.66
CA ARG A 70 -20.67 4.81 -8.11
C ARG A 70 -19.24 4.31 -8.23
N LEU A 71 -18.31 5.15 -8.69
CA LEU A 71 -16.88 4.82 -8.74
C LEU A 71 -16.36 4.44 -7.36
N ILE A 72 -16.69 5.25 -6.34
CA ILE A 72 -16.26 5.03 -4.96
C ILE A 72 -16.93 3.78 -4.37
N ILE A 73 -18.24 3.60 -4.56
CA ILE A 73 -18.95 2.41 -4.05
C ILE A 73 -18.30 1.13 -4.57
N TRP A 74 -18.09 1.01 -5.87
CA TRP A 74 -17.47 -0.17 -6.46
C TRP A 74 -16.00 -0.33 -6.04
N ALA A 75 -15.24 0.76 -5.97
CA ALA A 75 -13.87 0.71 -5.48
C ALA A 75 -13.79 0.14 -4.05
N VAL A 76 -14.68 0.59 -3.15
CA VAL A 76 -14.81 0.08 -1.78
C VAL A 76 -15.21 -1.40 -1.78
N VAL A 77 -16.20 -1.78 -2.58
CA VAL A 77 -16.65 -3.18 -2.69
C VAL A 77 -15.50 -4.11 -3.09
N PHE A 78 -14.66 -3.73 -4.06
CA PHE A 78 -13.51 -4.57 -4.46
C PHE A 78 -12.47 -4.72 -3.35
N ARG A 79 -12.26 -3.66 -2.57
CA ARG A 79 -11.32 -3.68 -1.45
C ARG A 79 -11.84 -4.51 -0.28
N ILE A 80 -13.16 -4.52 -0.07
CA ILE A 80 -13.81 -5.44 0.86
C ILE A 80 -13.60 -6.89 0.43
N CYS A 81 -13.63 -7.22 -0.87
CA CYS A 81 -13.26 -8.56 -1.33
C CYS A 81 -11.83 -8.93 -0.92
N GLY A 82 -10.88 -7.99 -1.03
CA GLY A 82 -9.50 -8.18 -0.57
C GLY A 82 -9.39 -8.40 0.93
N LEU A 83 -10.11 -7.60 1.73
CA LEU A 83 -10.14 -7.72 3.19
C LEU A 83 -10.79 -9.03 3.66
N ILE A 84 -11.82 -9.51 2.95
CA ILE A 84 -12.42 -10.82 3.20
C ILE A 84 -11.46 -11.92 2.77
N GLY A 85 -10.73 -11.73 1.67
CA GLY A 85 -9.69 -12.65 1.21
C GLY A 85 -8.45 -12.65 2.10
N GLY A 86 -7.50 -13.52 1.78
CA GLY A 86 -6.16 -13.53 2.39
C GLY A 86 -5.09 -13.06 1.41
N PRO A 87 -3.87 -12.77 1.90
CA PRO A 87 -2.70 -12.62 1.05
C PRO A 87 -2.49 -13.87 0.20
N PHE A 88 -2.02 -13.67 -1.02
CA PHE A 88 -1.65 -14.74 -1.94
C PHE A 88 -0.51 -14.25 -2.83
N TYR A 89 0.42 -15.13 -3.20
CA TYR A 89 1.66 -14.74 -3.88
C TYR A 89 2.40 -13.58 -3.19
N GLU A 90 2.39 -13.58 -1.87
CA GLU A 90 3.04 -12.60 -1.01
C GLU A 90 3.33 -13.22 0.35
N ASP A 91 4.53 -13.02 0.87
CA ASP A 91 4.97 -13.47 2.19
C ASP A 91 5.57 -12.35 3.06
N ASP A 92 5.82 -11.16 2.49
CA ASP A 92 6.37 -10.01 3.22
C ASP A 92 5.47 -9.58 4.41
N PHE A 93 4.18 -9.93 4.40
CA PHE A 93 3.29 -9.59 5.51
C PHE A 93 3.68 -10.26 6.83
N TYR A 94 4.39 -11.39 6.81
CA TYR A 94 4.95 -11.99 8.01
C TYR A 94 5.99 -11.05 8.63
N ARG A 95 6.84 -10.44 7.80
CA ARG A 95 7.83 -9.45 8.24
C ARG A 95 7.15 -8.23 8.85
N TYR A 96 6.08 -7.73 8.26
CA TYR A 96 5.36 -6.56 8.79
C TYR A 96 4.84 -6.80 10.22
N LEU A 97 4.25 -7.97 10.45
CA LEU A 97 3.70 -8.34 11.74
C LEU A 97 4.78 -8.59 12.79
N TRP A 98 5.87 -9.23 12.37
CA TRP A 98 7.03 -9.50 13.21
C TRP A 98 7.74 -8.24 13.66
N ASP A 99 8.03 -7.33 12.71
CA ASP A 99 8.73 -6.09 13.00
C ASP A 99 7.93 -5.24 14.00
N ALA A 100 6.61 -5.17 13.88
CA ALA A 100 5.77 -4.48 14.85
C ALA A 100 5.86 -5.10 16.26
N PHE A 101 5.87 -6.43 16.35
CA PHE A 101 6.05 -7.14 17.61
C PHE A 101 7.41 -6.83 18.24
N ARG A 102 8.49 -6.94 17.47
CA ARG A 102 9.84 -6.60 17.96
C ARG A 102 9.96 -5.15 18.35
N PHE A 103 9.37 -4.24 17.60
CA PHE A 103 9.37 -2.81 17.96
C PHE A 103 8.68 -2.59 19.33
N ILE A 104 7.58 -3.28 19.63
CA ILE A 104 6.96 -3.21 20.97
C ILE A 104 7.85 -3.81 22.07
N GLN A 105 8.54 -4.92 21.81
CA GLN A 105 9.37 -5.59 22.83
C GLN A 105 10.69 -4.86 23.09
N ASP A 106 11.36 -4.40 22.03
CA ASP A 106 12.73 -3.91 22.08
C ASP A 106 12.83 -2.38 22.01
N GLY A 107 11.74 -1.70 21.67
CA GLY A 107 11.74 -0.26 21.42
C GLY A 107 12.34 0.15 20.06
N THR A 108 12.73 -0.83 19.24
CA THR A 108 13.21 -0.64 17.85
C THR A 108 12.92 -1.88 17.01
N PRO A 109 12.61 -1.71 15.70
CA PRO A 109 12.52 -2.84 14.77
C PRO A 109 13.87 -3.17 14.11
N TYR A 110 14.92 -2.38 14.38
CA TYR A 110 16.20 -2.44 13.65
C TYR A 110 17.30 -3.16 14.43
N GLY A 111 18.24 -3.77 13.69
CA GLY A 111 19.50 -4.29 14.23
C GLY A 111 19.53 -5.81 14.41
N LEU A 112 18.51 -6.39 15.06
CA LEU A 112 18.41 -7.84 15.22
C LEU A 112 17.61 -8.46 14.05
N PRO A 113 18.16 -9.47 13.35
CA PRO A 113 17.41 -10.21 12.34
C PRO A 113 16.45 -11.22 13.00
N PRO A 114 15.32 -11.59 12.34
CA PRO A 114 14.41 -12.61 12.85
C PRO A 114 15.07 -13.95 13.18
N GLU A 115 16.12 -14.35 12.44
CA GLU A 115 16.82 -15.61 12.68
C GLU A 115 17.33 -15.76 14.11
N ALA A 116 17.62 -14.65 14.79
CA ALA A 116 18.11 -14.65 16.17
C ALA A 116 17.07 -15.17 17.18
N PHE A 117 15.82 -15.36 16.77
CA PHE A 117 14.69 -15.69 17.64
C PHE A 117 14.08 -17.07 17.39
N PHE A 118 14.60 -17.87 16.44
CA PHE A 118 14.01 -19.20 16.15
C PHE A 118 14.03 -20.16 17.35
N ASP A 119 15.06 -20.06 18.20
CA ASP A 119 15.21 -20.89 19.40
C ASP A 119 14.72 -20.18 20.68
N ASP A 120 14.12 -18.98 20.57
CA ASP A 120 13.67 -18.19 21.70
C ASP A 120 12.30 -18.65 22.19
N VAL A 121 12.32 -19.48 23.23
CA VAL A 121 11.11 -20.02 23.89
C VAL A 121 10.21 -18.95 24.52
N SER A 122 10.65 -17.69 24.61
CA SER A 122 9.83 -16.59 25.11
C SER A 122 8.91 -15.99 24.05
N VAL A 123 9.11 -16.31 22.76
CA VAL A 123 8.24 -15.87 21.67
C VAL A 123 6.87 -16.56 21.78
N PRO A 124 5.75 -15.81 21.87
CA PRO A 124 4.44 -16.42 21.95
C PRO A 124 4.09 -17.20 20.68
N ASP A 125 3.34 -18.31 20.80
CA ASP A 125 2.98 -19.22 19.69
C ASP A 125 2.44 -18.51 18.43
N GLN A 126 1.66 -17.44 18.60
CA GLN A 126 1.14 -16.67 17.48
C GLN A 126 2.27 -16.02 16.66
N PHE A 127 3.26 -15.45 17.35
CA PHE A 127 4.41 -14.80 16.73
C PHE A 127 5.47 -15.81 16.28
N GLN A 128 5.53 -16.99 16.88
CA GLN A 128 6.35 -18.09 16.35
C GLN A 128 5.86 -18.50 14.97
N ARG A 129 4.54 -18.71 14.79
CA ARG A 129 3.98 -18.99 13.45
C ARG A 129 4.22 -17.88 12.44
N ILE A 130 4.35 -16.64 12.90
CA ILE A 130 4.69 -15.50 12.03
C ILE A 130 6.17 -15.56 11.65
N LEU A 131 7.05 -15.79 12.63
CA LEU A 131 8.49 -15.94 12.46
C LEU A 131 8.82 -17.06 11.46
N ASP A 132 8.15 -18.21 11.56
CA ASP A 132 8.33 -19.36 10.67
C ASP A 132 7.97 -19.06 9.21
N GLY A 133 7.16 -18.02 8.96
CA GLY A 133 6.73 -17.60 7.61
C GLY A 133 7.60 -16.50 6.98
N ILE A 134 8.59 -15.97 7.72
CA ILE A 134 9.41 -14.85 7.24
C ILE A 134 10.40 -15.33 6.16
N ASN A 135 10.40 -14.61 5.03
CA ASN A 135 11.45 -14.70 4.03
C ASN A 135 12.72 -13.94 4.46
N TYR A 136 13.89 -14.41 4.00
CA TYR A 136 15.22 -13.84 4.32
C TYR A 136 15.41 -13.52 5.83
N PRO A 137 15.16 -14.48 6.75
CA PRO A 137 15.17 -14.23 8.19
C PRO A 137 16.54 -13.79 8.73
N GLU A 138 17.61 -13.98 7.96
CA GLU A 138 18.97 -13.53 8.26
C GLU A 138 19.18 -12.02 8.14
N LEU A 139 18.26 -11.32 7.44
CA LEU A 139 18.36 -9.88 7.25
C LEU A 139 17.51 -9.13 8.28
N PRO A 140 18.07 -8.07 8.93
CA PRO A 140 17.27 -7.10 9.67
C PRO A 140 16.27 -6.39 8.76
N THR A 141 15.28 -5.72 9.35
CA THR A 141 14.24 -5.05 8.56
C THR A 141 14.79 -3.99 7.59
N ILE A 142 14.21 -3.96 6.39
CA ILE A 142 14.46 -2.96 5.35
C ILE A 142 13.44 -1.81 5.39
N TYR A 143 12.37 -1.92 6.17
CA TYR A 143 11.29 -0.95 6.12
C TYR A 143 11.63 0.32 6.89
N GLY A 144 11.42 1.47 6.25
CA GLY A 144 11.71 2.77 6.83
C GLY A 144 10.80 3.11 8.03
N PRO A 145 11.18 4.09 8.86
CA PRO A 145 10.51 4.36 10.13
C PRO A 145 9.00 4.63 10.02
N VAL A 146 8.54 5.35 9.00
CA VAL A 146 7.10 5.65 8.86
C VAL A 146 6.31 4.38 8.53
N THR A 147 6.88 3.48 7.74
CA THR A 147 6.26 2.18 7.45
C THR A 147 6.20 1.32 8.72
N GLN A 148 7.26 1.33 9.53
CA GLN A 148 7.28 0.67 10.84
C GLN A 148 6.20 1.20 11.80
N LEU A 149 5.97 2.52 11.82
CA LEU A 149 4.86 3.11 12.59
C LEU A 149 3.48 2.65 12.10
N VAL A 150 3.33 2.40 10.80
CA VAL A 150 2.08 1.83 10.26
C VAL A 150 1.91 0.38 10.68
N PHE A 151 2.99 -0.41 10.72
CA PHE A 151 2.94 -1.78 11.25
C PHE A 151 2.57 -1.81 12.73
N LEU A 152 3.14 -0.91 13.53
CA LEU A 152 2.72 -0.69 14.93
C LEU A 152 1.24 -0.32 15.05
N GLY A 153 0.72 0.50 14.13
CA GLY A 153 -0.71 0.80 14.07
C GLY A 153 -1.57 -0.45 13.87
N GLY A 154 -1.15 -1.36 12.97
CA GLY A 154 -1.78 -2.66 12.79
C GLY A 154 -1.73 -3.53 14.04
N TYR A 155 -0.56 -3.61 14.68
CA TYR A 155 -0.39 -4.31 15.96
C TYR A 155 -1.33 -3.76 17.04
N GLY A 156 -1.46 -2.44 17.15
CA GLY A 156 -2.35 -1.79 18.11
C GLY A 156 -3.84 -2.05 17.88
N ILE A 157 -4.25 -2.36 16.64
CA ILE A 157 -5.63 -2.77 16.32
C ILE A 157 -5.86 -4.24 16.68
N SER A 158 -4.96 -5.11 16.22
CA SER A 158 -5.02 -6.55 16.51
C SER A 158 -3.63 -7.17 16.32
N PRO A 159 -2.91 -7.48 17.42
CA PRO A 159 -1.56 -8.03 17.36
C PRO A 159 -1.48 -9.30 16.51
N GLY A 160 -0.49 -9.37 15.62
CA GLY A 160 -0.24 -10.54 14.77
C GLY A 160 -1.36 -10.88 13.78
N CYS A 161 -2.23 -9.94 13.44
CA CYS A 161 -3.36 -10.14 12.52
C CYS A 161 -3.17 -9.35 11.21
N VAL A 162 -2.96 -10.06 10.09
CA VAL A 162 -2.78 -9.42 8.77
C VAL A 162 -4.00 -8.61 8.33
N THR A 163 -5.21 -9.01 8.72
CA THR A 163 -6.45 -8.29 8.38
C THR A 163 -6.48 -6.88 9.00
N ALA A 164 -5.84 -6.68 10.15
CA ALA A 164 -5.69 -5.34 10.73
C ALA A 164 -4.80 -4.44 9.86
N LEU A 165 -3.70 -4.99 9.31
CA LEU A 165 -2.85 -4.28 8.36
C LEU A 165 -3.59 -4.01 7.04
N GLN A 166 -4.30 -5.00 6.48
CA GLN A 166 -5.11 -4.81 5.27
C GLN A 166 -6.13 -3.67 5.46
N ALA A 167 -6.83 -3.64 6.60
CA ALA A 167 -7.78 -2.58 6.92
C ALA A 167 -7.11 -1.19 6.99
N LEU A 168 -5.92 -1.12 7.60
CA LEU A 168 -5.17 0.13 7.69
C LEU A 168 -4.65 0.60 6.32
N MET A 169 -4.12 -0.29 5.49
CA MET A 169 -3.72 0.02 4.10
C MET A 169 -4.91 0.51 3.26
N LEU A 170 -6.06 -0.13 3.44
CA LEU A 170 -7.31 0.23 2.76
C LEU A 170 -7.76 1.65 3.13
N VAL A 171 -7.54 2.11 4.37
CA VAL A 171 -7.79 3.52 4.74
C VAL A 171 -6.88 4.46 3.94
N PHE A 172 -5.57 4.21 3.89
CA PHE A 172 -4.63 5.02 3.10
C PHE A 172 -4.98 5.04 1.61
N ASP A 173 -5.40 3.90 1.06
CA ASP A 173 -5.78 3.80 -0.35
C ASP A 173 -7.11 4.52 -0.66
N LEU A 174 -8.11 4.44 0.22
CA LEU A 174 -9.35 5.21 0.05
C LEU A 174 -9.10 6.73 0.20
N MET A 175 -8.23 7.13 1.12
CA MET A 175 -7.78 8.53 1.23
C MET A 175 -7.04 8.96 -0.04
N THR A 176 -6.23 8.08 -0.63
CA THR A 176 -5.56 8.30 -1.91
C THR A 176 -6.56 8.51 -3.04
N ILE A 177 -7.60 7.68 -3.16
CA ILE A 177 -8.69 7.88 -4.14
C ILE A 177 -9.37 9.23 -3.91
N GLY A 178 -9.70 9.56 -2.66
CA GLY A 178 -10.32 10.84 -2.30
C GLY A 178 -9.46 12.04 -2.69
N LEU A 179 -8.15 11.94 -2.54
CA LEU A 179 -7.19 12.97 -2.93
C LEU A 179 -7.02 13.06 -4.45
N LEU A 180 -6.95 11.93 -5.15
CA LEU A 180 -6.90 11.88 -6.61
C LEU A 180 -8.15 12.51 -7.23
N LEU A 181 -9.33 12.38 -6.62
CA LEU A 181 -10.55 13.08 -7.07
C LEU A 181 -10.48 14.61 -6.94
N ARG A 182 -9.57 15.14 -6.11
CA ARG A 182 -9.28 16.58 -6.02
C ARG A 182 -8.23 17.04 -7.04
N LEU A 183 -7.40 16.12 -7.53
CA LEU A 183 -6.26 16.39 -8.41
C LEU A 183 -6.54 16.07 -9.89
N ALA A 184 -7.47 15.15 -10.16
CA ALA A 184 -7.73 14.65 -11.50
C ALA A 184 -9.23 14.42 -11.76
N PRO A 185 -9.67 14.47 -13.03
CA PRO A 185 -11.03 14.08 -13.40
C PRO A 185 -11.33 12.62 -13.01
N ALA A 186 -12.56 12.33 -12.59
CA ALA A 186 -13.00 11.01 -12.12
C ALA A 186 -12.65 9.86 -13.09
N ARG A 187 -12.67 10.10 -14.41
CA ARG A 187 -12.30 9.10 -15.42
C ARG A 187 -10.84 8.64 -15.31
N LEU A 188 -9.91 9.50 -14.87
CA LEU A 188 -8.52 9.12 -14.66
C LEU A 188 -8.36 8.43 -13.31
N VAL A 189 -9.08 8.89 -12.29
CA VAL A 189 -9.11 8.22 -10.97
C VAL A 189 -9.63 6.79 -11.07
N LEU A 190 -10.57 6.52 -12.00
CA LEU A 190 -11.04 5.17 -12.30
C LEU A 190 -9.89 4.19 -12.57
N LEU A 191 -8.87 4.62 -13.32
CA LEU A 191 -7.74 3.77 -13.70
C LEU A 191 -6.91 3.33 -12.47
N TYR A 192 -6.82 4.18 -11.45
CA TYR A 192 -6.19 3.83 -10.18
C TYR A 192 -7.14 3.01 -9.30
N ALA A 193 -8.35 3.54 -9.06
CA ALA A 193 -9.30 2.99 -8.10
C ALA A 193 -9.74 1.56 -8.45
N TRP A 194 -9.81 1.23 -9.74
CA TRP A 194 -10.23 -0.09 -10.23
C TRP A 194 -9.05 -0.90 -10.84
N SER A 195 -7.81 -0.46 -10.61
CA SER A 195 -6.64 -1.22 -11.05
C SER A 195 -6.57 -2.56 -10.31
N PRO A 196 -6.51 -3.71 -11.02
CA PRO A 196 -6.35 -5.00 -10.38
C PRO A 196 -5.03 -5.11 -9.61
N LEU A 197 -3.98 -4.43 -10.07
CA LEU A 197 -2.71 -4.39 -9.37
C LEU A 197 -2.85 -3.67 -8.02
N VAL A 198 -3.46 -2.48 -7.99
CA VAL A 198 -3.67 -1.75 -6.73
C VAL A 198 -4.54 -2.56 -5.78
N ILE A 199 -5.58 -3.21 -6.28
CA ILE A 199 -6.46 -4.04 -5.45
C ILE A 199 -5.71 -5.26 -4.89
N LYS A 200 -4.88 -5.95 -5.68
CA LYS A 200 -4.05 -7.06 -5.20
C LYS A 200 -3.04 -6.58 -4.15
N GLU A 201 -2.26 -5.55 -4.46
CA GLU A 201 -1.16 -5.11 -3.59
C GLU A 201 -1.66 -4.45 -2.30
N VAL A 202 -2.70 -3.62 -2.37
CA VAL A 202 -3.18 -2.93 -1.17
C VAL A 202 -4.18 -3.79 -0.40
N ALA A 203 -5.23 -4.28 -1.08
CA ALA A 203 -6.38 -4.86 -0.37
C ALA A 203 -6.18 -6.32 0.00
N PHE A 204 -5.59 -7.14 -0.89
CA PHE A 204 -5.36 -8.55 -0.59
C PHE A 204 -4.09 -8.79 0.24
N THR A 205 -3.02 -8.04 -0.03
CA THR A 205 -1.69 -8.37 0.52
C THR A 205 -1.17 -7.37 1.56
N ALA A 206 -1.88 -6.26 1.81
CA ALA A 206 -1.48 -5.22 2.76
C ALA A 206 -0.09 -4.61 2.50
N HIS A 207 0.31 -4.52 1.22
CA HIS A 207 1.61 -3.98 0.85
C HIS A 207 1.72 -2.49 1.22
N PRO A 208 2.77 -2.06 1.95
CA PRO A 208 2.88 -0.72 2.53
C PRO A 208 3.14 0.41 1.52
N ASP A 209 3.36 0.10 0.23
CA ASP A 209 3.73 1.10 -0.78
C ASP A 209 2.64 2.15 -0.98
N GLY A 210 1.38 1.79 -0.72
CA GLY A 210 0.25 2.72 -0.72
C GLY A 210 0.41 3.88 0.27
N VAL A 211 1.12 3.70 1.38
CA VAL A 211 1.39 4.75 2.37
C VAL A 211 2.30 5.83 1.77
N ALA A 212 3.41 5.43 1.14
CA ALA A 212 4.33 6.36 0.51
C ALA A 212 3.65 7.13 -0.64
N VAL A 213 2.85 6.44 -1.46
CA VAL A 213 2.05 7.06 -2.53
C VAL A 213 1.08 8.10 -1.97
N PHE A 214 0.34 7.77 -0.91
CA PHE A 214 -0.55 8.71 -0.23
C PHE A 214 0.19 9.96 0.22
N LEU A 215 1.32 9.80 0.93
CA LEU A 215 2.12 10.90 1.46
C LEU A 215 2.68 11.80 0.35
N VAL A 216 3.19 11.22 -0.75
CA VAL A 216 3.62 11.97 -1.93
C VAL A 216 2.47 12.78 -2.53
N LEU A 217 1.29 12.18 -2.69
CA LEU A 217 0.13 12.88 -3.24
C LEU A 217 -0.33 14.04 -2.35
N VAL A 218 -0.28 13.87 -1.01
CA VAL A 218 -0.55 14.98 -0.09
C VAL A 218 0.46 16.10 -0.29
N ALA A 219 1.75 15.77 -0.43
CA ALA A 219 2.77 16.78 -0.69
C ALA A 219 2.54 17.52 -2.02
N VAL A 220 2.21 16.80 -3.10
CA VAL A 220 1.84 17.40 -4.40
C VAL A 220 0.65 18.34 -4.26
N PHE A 221 -0.39 17.90 -3.56
CA PHE A 221 -1.60 18.70 -3.33
C PHE A 221 -1.33 19.97 -2.53
N LEU A 222 -0.44 19.92 -1.54
CA LEU A 222 -0.02 21.09 -0.76
C LEU A 222 0.87 22.02 -1.59
N ALA A 223 1.78 21.48 -2.39
CA ALA A 223 2.65 22.25 -3.27
C ALA A 223 1.86 23.03 -4.33
N GLN A 224 0.81 22.43 -4.92
CA GLN A 224 -0.10 23.10 -5.86
C GLN A 224 -0.87 24.29 -5.24
N ARG A 225 -0.84 24.44 -3.92
CA ARG A 225 -1.49 25.54 -3.19
C ARG A 225 -0.49 26.44 -2.46
N ASP A 226 0.77 26.42 -2.92
CA ASP A 226 1.87 27.19 -2.35
C ASP A 226 2.16 26.90 -0.87
N ARG A 227 1.69 25.76 -0.34
CA ARG A 227 1.92 25.32 1.06
C ARG A 227 3.21 24.50 1.15
N ASN A 228 4.33 25.11 0.75
CA ASN A 228 5.62 24.44 0.58
C ASN A 228 6.17 23.79 1.87
N TYR A 229 5.93 24.37 3.04
CA TYR A 229 6.34 23.77 4.32
C TYR A 229 5.62 22.44 4.57
N GLY A 230 4.31 22.38 4.33
CA GLY A 230 3.55 21.14 4.45
C GLY A 230 3.99 20.11 3.41
N ALA A 231 4.25 20.53 2.17
CA ALA A 231 4.78 19.65 1.14
C ALA A 231 6.13 19.03 1.54
N ALA A 232 7.04 19.81 2.12
CA ALA A 232 8.31 19.31 2.64
C ALA A 232 8.16 18.30 3.78
N ILE A 233 7.25 18.55 4.73
CA ILE A 233 6.99 17.60 5.83
C ILE A 233 6.48 16.27 5.27
N PHE A 234 5.48 16.29 4.40
CA PHE A 234 4.90 15.07 3.84
C PHE A 234 5.86 14.33 2.90
N LEU A 235 6.75 15.03 2.20
CA LEU A 235 7.82 14.39 1.43
C LEU A 235 8.86 13.71 2.32
N ALA A 236 9.27 14.35 3.41
CA ALA A 236 10.17 13.73 4.37
C ALA A 236 9.55 12.45 4.93
N LEU A 237 8.25 12.50 5.31
CA LEU A 237 7.50 11.33 5.75
C LEU A 237 7.44 10.24 4.67
N ALA A 238 7.19 10.61 3.40
CA ALA A 238 7.16 9.66 2.30
C ALA A 238 8.50 8.96 2.07
N VAL A 239 9.61 9.71 2.12
CA VAL A 239 10.98 9.17 2.00
C VAL A 239 11.29 8.20 3.13
N SER A 240 10.90 8.55 4.37
CA SER A 240 11.03 7.65 5.52
C SER A 240 10.03 6.49 5.55
N ALA A 241 9.05 6.46 4.65
CA ALA A 241 8.18 5.30 4.44
C ALA A 241 8.79 4.37 3.38
N LYS A 242 9.23 4.95 2.25
CA LYS A 242 9.87 4.25 1.14
C LYS A 242 10.93 5.16 0.53
N ILE A 243 12.19 4.74 0.58
CA ILE A 243 13.34 5.53 0.10
C ILE A 243 13.17 6.00 -1.35
N LEU A 244 12.48 5.22 -2.20
CA LEU A 244 12.18 5.57 -3.59
C LEU A 244 11.41 6.89 -3.75
N ALA A 245 10.69 7.35 -2.74
CA ALA A 245 10.02 8.66 -2.77
C ALA A 245 11.02 9.84 -2.90
N VAL A 246 12.31 9.61 -2.62
CA VAL A 246 13.38 10.62 -2.78
C VAL A 246 13.47 11.12 -4.22
N LEU A 247 13.14 10.26 -5.19
CA LEU A 247 13.15 10.59 -6.61
C LEU A 247 12.16 11.72 -6.95
N VAL A 248 11.08 11.88 -6.17
CA VAL A 248 10.06 12.91 -6.40
C VAL A 248 10.41 14.24 -5.72
N VAL A 249 11.26 14.22 -4.69
CA VAL A 249 11.65 15.38 -3.89
C VAL A 249 12.15 16.56 -4.73
N PRO A 250 13.13 16.40 -5.67
CA PRO A 250 13.61 17.53 -6.45
C PRO A 250 12.49 18.14 -7.29
N PHE A 251 11.57 17.35 -7.84
CA PHE A 251 10.50 17.89 -8.70
C PHE A 251 9.50 18.77 -7.94
N ILE A 252 9.25 18.47 -6.66
CA ILE A 252 8.31 19.24 -5.84
C ILE A 252 9.01 20.43 -5.15
N LEU A 253 10.25 20.25 -4.70
CA LEU A 253 10.98 21.26 -3.91
C LEU A 253 12.01 22.08 -4.71
N VAL A 254 12.20 21.84 -6.03
CA VAL A 254 13.23 22.53 -6.85
C VAL A 254 13.13 24.06 -6.79
N ARG A 255 11.91 24.62 -6.72
CA ARG A 255 11.70 26.08 -6.61
C ARG A 255 11.47 26.56 -5.18
N ALA A 256 11.57 25.67 -4.19
CA ALA A 256 11.36 26.02 -2.80
C ALA A 256 12.55 26.77 -2.20
N ARG A 257 12.27 27.66 -1.24
CA ARG A 257 13.30 28.40 -0.50
C ARG A 257 14.15 27.45 0.34
N LEU A 258 15.41 27.82 0.63
CA LEU A 258 16.32 27.02 1.46
C LEU A 258 15.75 26.62 2.83
N ARG A 259 14.91 27.46 3.44
CA ARG A 259 14.23 27.13 4.71
C ARG A 259 13.29 25.93 4.60
N VAL A 260 12.69 25.70 3.44
CA VAL A 260 11.81 24.56 3.18
C VAL A 260 12.63 23.28 3.04
N TRP A 261 13.78 23.35 2.36
CA TRP A 261 14.76 22.25 2.32
C TRP A 261 15.30 21.93 3.71
N GLY A 262 15.64 22.96 4.50
CA GLY A 262 16.04 22.78 5.90
C GLY A 262 14.97 22.07 6.74
N LEU A 263 13.69 22.40 6.54
CA LEU A 263 12.59 21.69 7.19
C LEU A 263 12.48 20.23 6.73
N PHE A 264 12.57 19.95 5.43
CA PHE A 264 12.56 18.59 4.89
C PHE A 264 13.64 17.71 5.55
N PHE A 265 14.90 18.18 5.55
CA PHE A 265 16.00 17.46 6.20
C PHE A 265 15.85 17.40 7.72
N GLY A 266 15.33 18.46 8.34
CA GLY A 266 15.04 18.49 9.77
C GLY A 266 14.02 17.43 10.19
N VAL A 267 12.95 17.25 9.42
CA VAL A 267 11.93 16.21 9.67
C VAL A 267 12.52 14.81 9.50
N LEU A 268 13.30 14.57 8.43
CA LEU A 268 14.02 13.30 8.26
C LEU A 268 14.95 13.02 9.44
N ALA A 269 15.75 14.00 9.84
CA ALA A 269 16.64 13.86 10.98
C ALA A 269 15.87 13.50 12.25
N ILE A 270 14.76 14.19 12.55
CA ILE A 270 13.93 13.91 13.73
C ILE A 270 13.37 12.48 13.71
N ILE A 271 12.88 12.01 12.56
CA ILE A 271 12.29 10.67 12.43
C ILE A 271 13.36 9.58 12.62
N TYR A 272 14.55 9.77 12.04
CA TYR A 272 15.61 8.77 12.09
C TYR A 272 16.47 8.84 13.37
N LEU A 273 16.51 9.98 14.05
CA LEU A 273 17.39 10.21 15.21
C LEU A 273 17.25 9.16 16.32
N PRO A 274 16.04 8.74 16.75
CA PRO A 274 15.91 7.72 17.79
C PRO A 274 16.59 6.39 17.43
N PHE A 275 16.53 5.98 16.17
CA PHE A 275 17.10 4.72 15.69
C PHE A 275 18.61 4.82 15.47
N VAL A 276 19.08 5.96 14.95
CA VAL A 276 20.51 6.25 14.86
C VAL A 276 21.18 6.23 16.24
N LEU A 277 20.53 6.78 17.27
CA LEU A 277 21.03 6.75 18.65
C LEU A 277 21.04 5.34 19.26
N GLN A 278 20.15 4.45 18.78
CA GLN A 278 20.13 3.03 19.15
C GLN A 278 21.13 2.18 18.36
N GLY A 279 21.76 2.75 17.32
CA GLY A 279 22.88 2.14 16.60
C GLY A 279 22.52 1.39 15.31
N SER A 280 21.24 1.35 14.92
CA SER A 280 20.78 0.61 13.73
C SER A 280 19.61 1.30 13.02
N THR A 281 19.53 1.11 11.70
CA THR A 281 18.46 1.64 10.82
C THR A 281 18.25 0.69 9.64
N ASP A 282 17.20 0.91 8.87
CA ASP A 282 16.91 0.27 7.57
C ASP A 282 18.08 0.34 6.57
N LEU A 283 18.95 1.35 6.70
CA LEU A 283 20.11 1.55 5.83
C LEU A 283 21.05 0.33 5.78
N GLN A 284 21.17 -0.43 6.86
CA GLN A 284 22.03 -1.62 6.88
C GLN A 284 21.57 -2.64 5.84
N THR A 285 20.29 -2.98 5.87
CA THR A 285 19.69 -3.93 4.91
C THR A 285 19.54 -3.31 3.52
N LEU A 286 19.23 -2.02 3.40
CA LEU A 286 19.21 -1.33 2.10
C LEU A 286 20.56 -1.43 1.38
N LEU A 287 21.69 -1.30 2.10
CA LEU A 287 23.02 -1.43 1.50
C LEU A 287 23.30 -2.85 1.00
N VAL A 288 22.87 -3.88 1.75
CA VAL A 288 22.95 -5.28 1.31
C VAL A 288 22.17 -5.46 0.01
N PHE A 289 20.92 -5.00 -0.04
CA PHE A 289 20.09 -5.05 -1.24
C PHE A 289 20.74 -4.34 -2.44
N THR A 290 21.38 -3.18 -2.24
CA THR A 290 22.04 -2.49 -3.36
C THR A 290 23.27 -3.21 -3.92
N ARG A 291 23.90 -4.09 -3.14
CA ARG A 291 25.17 -4.76 -3.50
C ARG A 291 24.97 -6.18 -3.98
N GLU A 292 24.08 -6.91 -3.31
CA GLU A 292 23.94 -8.35 -3.47
C GLU A 292 22.70 -8.71 -4.29
N TRP A 293 21.71 -7.81 -4.35
CA TRP A 293 20.47 -8.04 -5.09
C TRP A 293 20.63 -7.70 -6.58
N GLU A 294 21.55 -8.40 -7.24
CA GLU A 294 21.55 -8.52 -8.69
C GLU A 294 20.45 -9.51 -9.09
N PHE A 295 19.33 -8.99 -9.63
CA PHE A 295 18.29 -9.74 -10.35
C PHE A 295 17.51 -10.82 -9.57
N ASN A 296 16.39 -10.44 -8.95
CA ASN A 296 15.21 -11.33 -8.94
C ASN A 296 14.52 -11.24 -10.31
N ALA A 297 15.12 -11.91 -11.31
CA ALA A 297 14.47 -12.31 -12.55
C ALA A 297 14.07 -13.79 -12.44
#